data_AF-A0A2V5XEN9-F1
#
_entry.id   AF-A0A2V5XEN9-F1
#
_cell.length_a   1.000
_cell.length_b   1.000
_cell.length_c   1.000
_cell.angle_alpha   90.00
_cell.angle_beta   90.00
_cell.angle_gamma   90.00
#
_symmetry.space_group_name_H-M   'P 1'
#
loop_
_entity.id
_entity.type
_entity.pdbx_description
1 polymer ?
#
loop_
_entity_poly.entity_id
_entity_poly.type
_entity_poly.pdbx_seq_one_letter_code
_entity_poly.pdbx_strand_id
1 'polypeptide(L)'
;MNGSKPDGPPGEQGWPTSIRMRRFRSMSSSPSPLPSPHGRGRSWSWAVDQSNAHRISPGPCTLFPLSGEMVRVRGYAASAARIFWTRHHGPPGGKSLIEKLLRVFVFGLLAMAPFSLRAAESAPPIEVGISIRDITPEGPIWLAGYAARKHPSEKIDSPLMVQAIAFKGGDERVVLVSLDNCEVSHAFIAPAVAELTTQHHLKPGALMVVSSHTHSAPVLENTLTSMYNLSPADEEQIHKYSAFLKSKLAEVVGAALADLKPARLEHGVGRATFAMNRRVYNGDKVDFGENPDGPVDWDVPVLKVTGANGAIRAILFGYACHGTSIAGDDFYIISGDYMAHTRQHLEAHYPGATAVYLTGMGADSNPSPRGTLLDAKRHGLELAGAVAGVLSRPMRPVQGLLKLAYAEAELPFADPPPRDQIEKDSRSDDVYIRNRATGYLKRLDAGEPLPASLKLPLAAIRIGDELTFVAMGGEDVVDYSKRFKRIFAADHPWLIGYAYEVPCYIPSVRILKEGGYEAQSSLIYYGIYGPFRAGIEGILVKQVTELMDRVRNQ
;
A
#
# COMPACT_ATOMS: atom_id res chain seq x y z
N MET A 1 35.33 43.57 53.91
CA MET A 1 36.24 42.41 53.84
C MET A 1 35.56 41.24 54.54
N ASN A 2 35.46 40.12 53.83
CA ASN A 2 35.30 38.71 54.24
C ASN A 2 34.43 38.28 55.43
N GLY A 3 33.51 37.35 55.11
CA GLY A 3 33.24 36.08 55.82
C GLY A 3 32.41 36.20 57.10
N SER A 4 31.57 35.25 57.51
CA SER A 4 31.30 33.87 57.08
C SER A 4 30.28 33.26 58.06
N LYS A 5 29.24 32.55 57.56
CA LYS A 5 28.37 31.51 58.19
C LYS A 5 27.70 31.80 59.57
N PRO A 6 26.51 31.23 59.87
CA PRO A 6 26.39 29.91 60.54
C PRO A 6 25.14 29.08 60.06
N ASP A 7 25.20 27.75 60.00
CA ASP A 7 24.84 26.69 60.99
C ASP A 7 23.35 26.32 61.09
N GLY A 8 23.13 25.03 61.34
CA GLY A 8 21.88 24.28 61.15
C GLY A 8 20.80 24.40 62.24
N PRO A 9 19.84 23.44 62.26
CA PRO A 9 18.45 23.62 62.71
C PRO A 9 18.28 23.32 64.22
N PRO A 10 17.14 23.69 64.85
CA PRO A 10 16.03 22.73 65.02
C PRO A 10 14.62 23.36 65.23
N GLY A 11 13.57 22.52 65.28
CA GLY A 11 12.41 22.74 66.16
C GLY A 11 11.01 22.71 65.55
N GLU A 12 10.28 21.63 65.82
CA GLU A 12 8.83 21.46 65.62
C GLU A 12 7.99 22.31 66.59
N GLN A 13 6.90 22.91 66.11
CA GLN A 13 5.64 23.13 66.85
C GLN A 13 4.45 23.08 65.87
N GLY A 14 3.35 22.42 66.25
CA GLY A 14 2.37 21.89 65.30
C GLY A 14 0.95 22.47 65.30
N TRP A 15 0.18 21.88 64.36
CA TRP A 15 -1.28 21.64 64.24
C TRP A 15 -2.23 22.84 64.06
N PRO A 16 -3.48 22.64 63.53
CA PRO A 16 -4.00 21.64 62.59
C PRO A 16 -4.89 22.26 61.48
N THR A 17 -5.14 21.58 60.34
CA THR A 17 -6.52 21.27 59.85
C THR A 17 -6.50 20.52 58.52
N SER A 18 -7.33 19.48 58.50
CA SER A 18 -7.67 18.59 57.40
C SER A 18 -8.45 19.29 56.27
N ILE A 19 -8.06 19.08 55.01
CA ILE A 19 -8.97 19.21 53.86
C ILE A 19 -8.91 17.95 53.00
N ARG A 20 -10.12 17.42 52.79
CA ARG A 20 -10.49 16.18 52.10
C ARG A 20 -9.96 16.08 50.67
N MET A 21 -9.37 14.93 50.35
CA MET A 21 -9.27 14.40 48.99
C MET A 21 -10.67 14.16 48.41
N ARG A 22 -11.02 14.85 47.31
CA ARG A 22 -12.13 14.45 46.43
C ARG A 22 -11.60 13.49 45.37
N ARG A 23 -11.93 12.21 45.54
CA ARG A 23 -11.97 11.24 44.44
C ARG A 23 -13.12 11.62 43.51
N PHE A 24 -12.82 11.92 42.25
CA PHE A 24 -13.83 11.98 41.19
C PHE A 24 -14.27 10.54 40.86
N ARG A 25 -15.49 10.18 41.26
CA ARG A 25 -16.24 9.06 40.69
C ARG A 25 -16.91 9.56 39.42
N SER A 26 -16.66 8.90 38.29
CA SER A 26 -17.47 9.03 37.10
C SER A 26 -18.83 8.38 37.38
N MET A 27 -19.88 9.20 37.43
CA MET A 27 -21.26 8.74 37.32
C MET A 27 -21.65 8.84 35.84
N SER A 28 -21.75 7.69 35.17
CA SER A 28 -22.51 7.55 33.93
C SER A 28 -23.96 7.27 34.30
N SER A 29 -24.81 8.29 34.18
CA SER A 29 -26.27 8.15 34.23
C SER A 29 -26.84 8.70 32.93
N SER A 30 -27.05 7.81 31.96
CA SER A 30 -27.86 8.09 30.77
C SER A 30 -29.34 7.92 31.13
N PRO A 31 -30.24 8.88 30.83
CA PRO A 31 -31.66 8.63 30.86
C PRO A 31 -32.10 7.99 29.53
N SER A 32 -32.71 6.80 29.61
CA SER A 32 -33.48 6.22 28.52
C SER A 32 -34.78 7.01 28.27
N PRO A 33 -35.24 7.14 27.02
CA PRO A 33 -36.66 7.29 26.74
C PRO A 33 -37.27 5.96 26.24
N LEU A 34 -38.53 5.77 26.64
CA LEU A 34 -39.40 4.60 26.50
C LEU A 34 -39.68 4.16 25.04
N PRO A 35 -40.14 2.90 24.85
CA PRO A 35 -40.46 2.33 23.54
C PRO A 35 -41.90 2.64 23.09
N SER A 36 -42.09 2.75 21.77
CA SER A 36 -43.40 2.72 21.09
C SER A 36 -43.66 1.31 20.50
N PRO A 37 -44.91 0.82 20.47
CA PRO A 37 -45.22 -0.60 20.29
C PRO A 37 -45.39 -1.00 18.81
N HIS A 38 -45.36 -2.32 18.59
CA HIS A 38 -45.71 -3.09 17.39
C HIS A 38 -44.53 -3.62 16.55
N GLY A 39 -44.25 -4.92 16.71
CA GLY A 39 -43.42 -5.69 15.79
C GLY A 39 -43.07 -7.06 16.35
N ARG A 40 -43.90 -8.05 16.05
CA ARG A 40 -43.80 -9.44 16.54
C ARG A 40 -42.56 -10.16 16.00
N GLY A 41 -41.90 -10.95 16.85
CA GLY A 41 -41.56 -12.33 16.47
C GLY A 41 -40.13 -12.84 16.68
N ARG A 42 -40.03 -13.75 17.66
CA ARG A 42 -39.12 -14.93 17.76
C ARG A 42 -37.71 -14.72 18.31
N SER A 43 -37.60 -14.93 19.62
CA SER A 43 -36.37 -15.31 20.33
C SER A 43 -36.08 -16.80 20.14
N TRP A 44 -34.85 -17.15 19.78
CA TRP A 44 -34.29 -18.49 19.97
C TRP A 44 -33.33 -18.43 21.16
N SER A 45 -33.70 -19.08 22.26
CA SER A 45 -32.84 -19.33 23.40
C SER A 45 -32.20 -20.70 23.26
N TRP A 46 -30.87 -20.76 23.18
CA TRP A 46 -30.12 -21.97 23.51
C TRP A 46 -29.19 -21.66 24.67
N ALA A 47 -29.39 -22.38 25.76
CA ALA A 47 -28.50 -22.40 26.90
C ALA A 47 -27.20 -23.10 26.49
N VAL A 48 -26.05 -22.48 26.78
CA VAL A 48 -24.74 -23.12 26.68
C VAL A 48 -24.28 -23.44 28.09
N ASP A 49 -24.21 -24.74 28.37
CA ASP A 49 -23.63 -25.35 29.57
C ASP A 49 -22.11 -25.08 29.59
N GLN A 50 -21.64 -24.47 30.68
CA GLN A 50 -20.21 -24.33 30.98
C GLN A 50 -19.83 -25.38 32.02
N SER A 51 -19.34 -26.53 31.57
CA SER A 51 -18.60 -27.46 32.42
C SER A 51 -17.63 -28.34 31.61
N ASN A 52 -16.36 -27.96 31.62
CA ASN A 52 -15.21 -28.85 31.89
C ASN A 52 -13.91 -28.25 31.33
N ALA A 53 -13.15 -27.66 32.25
CA ALA A 53 -11.74 -27.36 32.07
C ALA A 53 -10.92 -28.63 32.30
N HIS A 54 -10.12 -29.05 31.31
CA HIS A 54 -8.92 -29.84 31.59
C HIS A 54 -7.75 -29.41 30.70
N ARG A 55 -6.66 -29.09 31.40
CA ARG A 55 -5.30 -28.81 30.89
C ARG A 55 -4.78 -29.99 30.06
N ILE A 56 -4.14 -29.70 28.93
CA ILE A 56 -3.16 -30.61 28.32
C ILE A 56 -1.93 -29.78 27.89
N SER A 57 -0.77 -30.19 28.41
CA SER A 57 0.57 -29.69 28.08
C SER A 57 1.12 -30.48 26.88
N PRO A 58 2.04 -29.93 26.07
CA PRO A 58 2.46 -30.57 24.82
C PRO A 58 3.63 -31.53 25.05
N GLY A 59 3.56 -32.71 24.44
CA GLY A 59 4.67 -33.67 24.35
C GLY A 59 4.67 -34.32 22.95
N PRO A 60 5.83 -34.52 22.32
CA PRO A 60 5.92 -34.86 20.90
C PRO A 60 5.75 -36.36 20.70
N CYS A 61 5.06 -36.76 19.63
CA CYS A 61 5.09 -38.16 19.16
C CYS A 61 5.39 -38.25 17.67
N THR A 62 6.43 -39.02 17.45
CA THR A 62 7.08 -39.53 16.25
C THR A 62 6.17 -40.22 15.25
N LEU A 63 6.62 -40.12 13.99
CA LEU A 63 6.23 -40.88 12.80
C LEU A 63 6.11 -42.40 13.02
N PHE A 64 5.04 -42.99 12.48
CA PHE A 64 5.02 -44.32 11.87
C PHE A 64 4.03 -44.33 10.69
N PRO A 65 4.33 -45.03 9.57
CA PRO A 65 3.48 -45.06 8.39
C PRO A 65 2.44 -46.19 8.48
N LEU A 66 1.24 -45.97 7.95
CA LEU A 66 0.28 -47.03 7.70
C LEU A 66 0.02 -47.18 6.20
N SER A 67 0.09 -48.44 5.82
CA SER A 67 -0.08 -49.07 4.53
C SER A 67 -1.48 -48.92 3.92
N GLY A 68 -1.49 -48.72 2.61
CA GLY A 68 -2.36 -49.34 1.60
C GLY A 68 -3.80 -49.68 1.94
N GLU A 69 -4.73 -49.06 1.21
CA GLU A 69 -5.77 -49.83 0.51
C GLU A 69 -6.21 -49.10 -0.77
N MET A 70 -6.14 -49.84 -1.86
CA MET A 70 -6.34 -49.42 -3.24
C MET A 70 -7.75 -49.83 -3.65
N VAL A 71 -8.69 -48.89 -3.67
CA VAL A 71 -10.07 -49.17 -4.09
C VAL A 71 -10.14 -49.19 -5.62
N ARG A 72 -10.31 -50.39 -6.18
CA ARG A 72 -10.64 -50.64 -7.59
C ARG A 72 -12.04 -50.10 -7.90
N VAL A 73 -12.13 -49.16 -8.83
CA VAL A 73 -13.39 -48.79 -9.48
C VAL A 73 -13.51 -49.58 -10.80
N ARG A 74 -14.56 -50.39 -10.91
CA ARG A 74 -14.93 -51.16 -12.10
C ARG A 74 -15.42 -50.24 -13.21
N GLY A 75 -15.00 -50.56 -14.43
CA GLY A 75 -15.28 -49.79 -15.64
C GLY A 75 -16.73 -49.86 -16.13
N TYR A 76 -17.07 -48.84 -16.91
CA TYR A 76 -18.22 -48.84 -17.80
C TYR A 76 -17.74 -48.86 -19.25
N ALA A 77 -18.39 -49.74 -20.01
CA ALA A 77 -18.05 -50.14 -21.36
C ALA A 77 -18.33 -49.05 -22.40
N ALA A 78 -17.50 -49.03 -23.43
CA ALA A 78 -17.65 -48.26 -24.65
C ALA A 78 -18.90 -48.69 -25.45
N SER A 79 -19.71 -47.72 -25.88
CA SER A 79 -20.71 -47.91 -26.93
C SER A 79 -20.07 -47.64 -28.30
N ALA A 80 -19.93 -48.68 -29.11
CA ALA A 80 -19.54 -48.58 -30.51
C ALA A 80 -20.81 -48.46 -31.38
N ALA A 81 -20.96 -47.35 -32.09
CA ALA A 81 -22.01 -47.16 -33.08
C ALA A 81 -21.73 -48.02 -34.32
N ARG A 82 -22.63 -48.97 -34.62
CA ARG A 82 -22.65 -49.71 -35.89
C ARG A 82 -23.39 -48.88 -36.94
N ILE A 83 -22.69 -48.48 -37.99
CA ILE A 83 -23.31 -47.92 -39.21
C ILE A 83 -23.55 -49.08 -40.19
N PHE A 84 -24.82 -49.30 -40.53
CA PHE A 84 -25.25 -50.21 -41.59
C PHE A 84 -24.94 -49.58 -42.96
N TRP A 85 -24.29 -50.34 -43.85
CA TRP A 85 -24.14 -49.98 -45.26
C TRP A 85 -24.93 -50.96 -46.12
N THR A 86 -26.07 -50.51 -46.64
CA THR A 86 -26.87 -51.27 -47.62
C THR A 86 -26.29 -51.08 -49.02
N ARG A 87 -25.89 -52.19 -49.64
CA ARG A 87 -25.49 -52.27 -51.06
C ARG A 87 -26.70 -52.06 -51.96
N HIS A 88 -26.68 -51.05 -52.81
CA HIS A 88 -27.53 -50.99 -54.01
C HIS A 88 -26.68 -51.21 -55.27
N HIS A 89 -27.11 -52.16 -56.11
CA HIS A 89 -26.59 -52.42 -57.44
C HIS A 89 -27.30 -51.52 -58.47
N GLY A 90 -26.53 -50.79 -59.27
CA GLY A 90 -26.99 -50.08 -60.47
C GLY A 90 -26.22 -50.55 -61.73
N PRO A 91 -26.83 -50.48 -62.94
CA PRO A 91 -26.34 -51.11 -64.16
C PRO A 91 -25.23 -50.30 -64.89
N PRO A 92 -24.53 -50.90 -65.88
CA PRO A 92 -23.29 -50.33 -66.43
C PRO A 92 -23.56 -49.43 -67.64
N GLY A 93 -22.85 -48.29 -67.70
CA GLY A 93 -22.76 -47.50 -68.93
C GLY A 93 -22.70 -46.00 -68.70
N GLY A 94 -21.51 -45.44 -68.60
CA GLY A 94 -21.30 -44.00 -68.60
C GLY A 94 -19.88 -43.64 -68.18
N LYS A 95 -19.05 -43.24 -69.14
CA LYS A 95 -17.69 -42.73 -68.89
C LYS A 95 -17.77 -41.62 -67.84
N SER A 96 -16.99 -41.80 -66.77
CA SER A 96 -17.29 -41.22 -65.47
C SER A 96 -17.14 -39.69 -65.42
N LEU A 97 -18.17 -39.03 -64.88
CA LEU A 97 -18.10 -37.66 -64.37
C LEU A 97 -17.07 -37.53 -63.22
N ILE A 98 -16.68 -38.67 -62.63
CA ILE A 98 -15.75 -38.82 -61.51
C ILE A 98 -14.30 -38.50 -61.93
N GLU A 99 -13.87 -38.87 -63.14
CA GLU A 99 -12.52 -38.53 -63.64
C GLU A 99 -12.32 -37.03 -63.92
N LYS A 100 -13.40 -36.31 -64.28
CA LYS A 100 -13.34 -34.86 -64.49
C LYS A 100 -13.36 -34.09 -63.16
N LEU A 101 -14.06 -34.60 -62.14
CA LEU A 101 -14.08 -33.98 -60.80
C LEU A 101 -12.79 -34.23 -60.00
N LEU A 102 -12.12 -35.36 -60.20
CA LEU A 102 -10.83 -35.65 -59.56
C LEU A 102 -9.68 -34.76 -60.08
N ARG A 103 -9.72 -34.31 -61.34
CA ARG A 103 -8.70 -33.38 -61.88
C ARG A 103 -8.86 -31.95 -61.38
N VAL A 104 -10.07 -31.51 -61.04
CA VAL A 104 -10.31 -30.20 -60.40
C VAL A 104 -9.93 -30.21 -58.92
N PHE A 105 -10.10 -31.34 -58.23
CA PHE A 105 -9.66 -31.48 -56.83
C PHE A 105 -8.14 -31.59 -56.66
N VAL A 106 -7.44 -32.24 -57.61
CA VAL A 106 -5.96 -32.37 -57.54
C VAL A 106 -5.24 -31.07 -57.93
N PHE A 107 -5.81 -30.22 -58.80
CA PHE A 107 -5.27 -28.89 -59.07
C PHE A 107 -5.68 -27.82 -58.04
N GLY A 108 -6.79 -28.01 -57.31
CA GLY A 108 -7.17 -27.14 -56.19
C GLY A 108 -6.32 -27.32 -54.93
N LEU A 109 -5.70 -28.49 -54.74
CA LEU A 109 -4.83 -28.80 -53.61
C LEU A 109 -3.37 -28.34 -53.80
N LEU A 110 -2.96 -27.98 -55.02
CA LEU A 110 -1.61 -27.49 -55.35
C LEU A 110 -1.51 -25.96 -55.47
N ALA A 111 -2.62 -25.25 -55.29
CA ALA A 111 -2.67 -23.78 -55.20
C ALA A 111 -2.91 -23.28 -53.76
N MET A 112 -2.76 -24.15 -52.75
CA MET A 112 -2.56 -23.73 -51.37
C MET A 112 -1.11 -23.26 -51.25
N ALA A 113 -0.88 -21.99 -51.59
CA ALA A 113 0.32 -21.28 -51.19
C ALA A 113 0.60 -21.63 -49.72
N PRO A 114 1.87 -21.80 -49.30
CA PRO A 114 2.17 -21.90 -47.89
C PRO A 114 1.72 -20.57 -47.27
N PHE A 115 0.52 -20.55 -46.69
CA PHE A 115 0.24 -19.66 -45.58
C PHE A 115 1.24 -20.12 -44.53
N SER A 116 2.43 -19.52 -44.59
CA SER A 116 3.30 -19.44 -43.45
C SER A 116 2.38 -18.93 -42.35
N LEU A 117 2.01 -19.82 -41.42
CA LEU A 117 1.65 -19.39 -40.09
C LEU A 117 2.88 -18.62 -39.64
N ARG A 118 2.86 -17.32 -39.86
CA ARG A 118 3.71 -16.39 -39.17
C ARG A 118 3.23 -16.57 -37.74
N ALA A 119 3.91 -17.45 -37.00
CA ALA A 119 3.77 -17.50 -35.57
C ALA A 119 3.88 -16.05 -35.16
N ALA A 120 2.79 -15.49 -34.62
CA ALA A 120 2.82 -14.14 -34.08
C ALA A 120 4.03 -14.14 -33.17
N GLU A 121 5.04 -13.36 -33.53
CA GLU A 121 6.31 -13.31 -32.83
C GLU A 121 5.94 -12.89 -31.42
N SER A 122 5.90 -13.86 -30.50
CA SER A 122 5.42 -13.62 -29.16
C SER A 122 6.34 -12.56 -28.57
N ALA A 123 5.77 -11.43 -28.16
CA ALA A 123 6.54 -10.37 -27.53
C ALA A 123 7.51 -11.00 -26.51
N PRO A 124 8.78 -10.56 -26.47
CA PRO A 124 9.76 -11.18 -25.58
C PRO A 124 9.21 -11.23 -24.16
N PRO A 125 9.41 -12.35 -23.44
CA PRO A 125 8.81 -12.55 -22.14
C PRO A 125 9.26 -11.46 -21.18
N ILE A 126 8.33 -10.98 -20.35
CA ILE A 126 8.65 -10.01 -19.32
C ILE A 126 9.62 -10.66 -18.33
N GLU A 127 10.70 -9.96 -18.04
CA GLU A 127 11.65 -10.37 -17.03
C GLU A 127 11.31 -9.67 -15.72
N VAL A 128 11.38 -10.42 -14.63
CA VAL A 128 11.18 -9.92 -13.28
C VAL A 128 12.37 -10.27 -12.41
N GLY A 129 12.88 -9.28 -11.69
CA GLY A 129 13.94 -9.44 -10.70
C GLY A 129 13.48 -8.96 -9.34
N ILE A 130 13.88 -9.67 -8.28
CA ILE A 130 13.35 -9.48 -6.93
C ILE A 130 14.52 -9.40 -5.96
N SER A 131 14.45 -8.47 -5.01
CA SER A 131 15.41 -8.37 -3.92
C SER A 131 14.76 -7.83 -2.66
N ILE A 132 15.28 -8.22 -1.50
CA ILE A 132 14.82 -7.80 -0.18
C ILE A 132 16.01 -7.50 0.74
N ARG A 133 15.89 -6.49 1.59
CA ARG A 133 16.82 -6.20 2.69
C ARG A 133 16.05 -5.91 3.96
N ASP A 134 16.57 -6.40 5.08
CA ASP A 134 16.16 -5.98 6.41
C ASP A 134 16.69 -4.56 6.67
N ILE A 135 15.79 -3.69 7.12
CA ILE A 135 16.07 -2.30 7.47
C ILE A 135 15.69 -2.01 8.92
N THR A 136 15.56 -3.02 9.77
CA THR A 136 15.23 -2.84 11.19
C THR A 136 16.35 -2.07 11.88
N PRO A 137 16.05 -0.98 12.63
CA PRO A 137 17.07 -0.18 13.30
C PRO A 137 17.77 -0.98 14.41
N GLU A 138 19.06 -0.71 14.60
CA GLU A 138 19.80 -1.20 15.76
C GLU A 138 19.48 -0.32 16.98
N GLY A 139 18.57 -0.81 17.83
CA GLY A 139 18.20 -0.17 19.10
C GLY A 139 17.05 0.85 19.00
N PRO A 140 16.75 1.55 20.12
CA PRO A 140 15.66 2.50 20.20
C PRO A 140 15.80 3.66 19.20
N ILE A 141 14.70 4.02 18.52
CA ILE A 141 14.65 5.16 17.61
C ILE A 141 13.25 5.78 17.60
N TRP A 142 13.15 7.09 17.33
CA TRP A 142 11.86 7.76 17.17
C TRP A 142 11.07 7.17 16.01
N LEU A 143 9.76 6.99 16.22
CA LEU A 143 8.86 6.41 15.23
C LEU A 143 8.01 7.48 14.56
N ALA A 144 7.85 7.39 13.25
CA ALA A 144 7.21 8.38 12.42
C ALA A 144 5.66 8.32 12.43
N GLY A 145 5.02 9.46 12.18
CA GLY A 145 3.60 9.58 11.82
C GLY A 145 2.64 9.98 12.95
N TYR A 146 2.99 9.76 14.22
CA TYR A 146 2.16 10.21 15.34
C TYR A 146 2.84 11.32 16.16
N ALA A 147 2.32 12.54 16.03
CA ALA A 147 2.83 13.74 16.71
C ALA A 147 2.77 13.65 18.26
N ALA A 148 1.97 12.74 18.81
CA ALA A 148 1.81 12.56 20.25
C ALA A 148 2.93 11.73 20.92
N ARG A 149 3.87 11.16 20.14
CA ARG A 149 5.01 10.44 20.69
C ARG A 149 5.97 11.37 21.42
N LYS A 150 6.55 10.88 22.52
CA LYS A 150 7.41 11.68 23.41
C LYS A 150 8.81 11.09 23.62
N HIS A 151 9.07 9.90 23.11
CA HIS A 151 10.33 9.19 23.27
C HIS A 151 10.53 8.12 22.18
N PRO A 152 11.76 7.58 22.04
CA PRO A 152 12.07 6.49 21.12
C PRO A 152 11.29 5.19 21.36
N SER A 153 11.31 4.31 20.36
CA SER A 153 10.71 2.97 20.39
C SER A 153 11.24 2.11 21.55
N GLU A 154 10.37 1.25 22.08
CA GLU A 154 10.69 0.39 23.22
C GLU A 154 10.87 -1.08 22.82
N LYS A 155 10.26 -1.52 21.72
CA LYS A 155 10.17 -2.92 21.31
C LYS A 155 10.14 -3.05 19.80
N ILE A 156 10.43 -4.26 19.32
CA ILE A 156 10.28 -4.68 17.91
C ILE A 156 9.32 -5.88 17.89
N ASP A 157 8.25 -5.82 17.10
CA ASP A 157 7.37 -6.97 16.82
C ASP A 157 7.79 -7.70 15.54
N SER A 158 7.96 -6.96 14.45
CA SER A 158 8.33 -7.52 13.15
C SER A 158 9.51 -6.78 12.56
N PRO A 159 10.41 -7.46 11.82
CA PRO A 159 11.42 -6.77 11.03
C PRO A 159 10.78 -5.80 10.02
N LEU A 160 11.45 -4.69 9.77
CA LEU A 160 11.11 -3.78 8.69
C LEU A 160 11.91 -4.16 7.46
N MET A 161 11.28 -4.14 6.29
CA MET A 161 11.92 -4.53 5.03
C MET A 161 11.88 -3.41 4.01
N VAL A 162 12.89 -3.40 3.15
CA VAL A 162 12.82 -2.78 1.83
C VAL A 162 12.88 -3.87 0.78
N GLN A 163 11.94 -3.85 -0.16
CA GLN A 163 11.79 -4.87 -1.21
C GLN A 163 11.74 -4.19 -2.57
N ALA A 164 12.56 -4.61 -3.51
CA ALA A 164 12.54 -4.12 -4.88
C ALA A 164 12.04 -5.20 -5.84
N ILE A 165 11.15 -4.80 -6.74
CA ILE A 165 10.73 -5.58 -7.89
C ILE A 165 11.00 -4.82 -9.18
N ALA A 166 11.87 -5.39 -10.00
CA ALA A 166 12.23 -4.84 -11.30
C ALA A 166 11.46 -5.58 -12.40
N PHE A 167 10.83 -4.84 -13.30
CA PHE A 167 10.21 -5.34 -14.53
C PHE A 167 11.05 -4.89 -15.72
N LYS A 168 11.27 -5.79 -16.67
CA LYS A 168 11.88 -5.47 -17.97
C LYS A 168 11.06 -6.08 -19.10
N GLY A 169 10.78 -5.28 -20.11
CA GLY A 169 10.10 -5.71 -21.33
C GLY A 169 10.55 -4.84 -22.50
N GLY A 170 11.12 -5.45 -23.53
CA GLY A 170 11.85 -4.71 -24.57
C GLY A 170 12.98 -3.89 -23.95
N ASP A 171 13.03 -2.60 -24.28
CA ASP A 171 14.02 -1.64 -23.76
C ASP A 171 13.57 -0.95 -22.45
N GLU A 172 12.31 -1.14 -22.04
CA GLU A 172 11.81 -0.54 -20.80
C GLU A 172 12.27 -1.34 -19.58
N ARG A 173 12.70 -0.63 -18.55
CA ARG A 173 13.01 -1.16 -17.22
C ARG A 173 12.38 -0.27 -16.17
N VAL A 174 11.58 -0.85 -15.29
CA VAL A 174 10.89 -0.16 -14.20
C VAL A 174 11.17 -0.89 -12.89
N VAL A 175 11.44 -0.16 -11.82
CA VAL A 175 11.69 -0.69 -10.49
C VAL A 175 10.70 -0.08 -9.51
N LEU A 176 9.91 -0.93 -8.87
CA LEU A 176 9.05 -0.55 -7.74
C LEU A 176 9.73 -1.00 -6.46
N VAL A 177 9.92 -0.08 -5.52
CA VAL A 177 10.49 -0.37 -4.20
C VAL A 177 9.39 -0.24 -3.16
N SER A 178 8.99 -1.34 -2.52
CA SER A 178 8.16 -1.32 -1.31
C SER A 178 9.04 -1.05 -0.10
N LEU A 179 8.72 0.00 0.66
CA LEU A 179 9.48 0.42 1.83
C LEU A 179 8.60 0.38 3.08
N ASP A 180 8.98 -0.40 4.08
CA ASP A 180 8.38 -0.31 5.41
C ASP A 180 8.85 0.95 6.13
N ASN A 181 8.21 2.06 5.80
CA ASN A 181 8.35 3.32 6.49
C ASN A 181 7.04 4.10 6.46
N CYS A 182 6.91 5.12 7.33
CA CYS A 182 5.79 6.05 7.28
C CYS A 182 5.84 6.84 5.97
N GLU A 183 6.94 7.55 5.73
CA GLU A 183 7.09 8.38 4.54
C GLU A 183 8.55 8.61 4.18
N VAL A 184 8.80 9.02 2.94
CA VAL A 184 10.07 9.62 2.49
C VAL A 184 9.78 10.97 1.87
N SER A 185 10.54 12.00 2.23
CA SER A 185 10.41 13.32 1.63
C SER A 185 11.26 13.45 0.37
N HIS A 186 10.95 14.44 -0.47
CA HIS A 186 11.77 14.78 -1.64
C HIS A 186 13.25 14.98 -1.29
N ALA A 187 13.52 15.76 -0.23
CA ALA A 187 14.88 16.06 0.21
C ALA A 187 15.64 14.80 0.67
N PHE A 188 14.94 13.80 1.21
CA PHE A 188 15.54 12.53 1.59
C PHE A 188 15.84 11.64 0.37
N ILE A 189 14.86 11.45 -0.52
CA ILE A 189 14.89 10.38 -1.52
C ILE A 189 15.44 10.80 -2.88
N ALA A 190 15.24 12.07 -3.29
CA ALA A 190 15.61 12.53 -4.63
C ALA A 190 17.11 12.36 -4.95
N PRO A 191 18.06 12.63 -4.03
CA PRO A 191 19.48 12.39 -4.31
C PRO A 191 19.79 10.91 -4.58
N ALA A 192 19.23 10.00 -3.77
CA ALA A 192 19.43 8.56 -3.93
C ALA A 192 18.80 8.05 -5.23
N VAL A 193 17.60 8.51 -5.59
CA VAL A 193 16.93 8.14 -6.85
C VAL A 193 17.71 8.66 -8.05
N ALA A 194 18.23 9.89 -8.01
CA ALA A 194 19.04 10.46 -9.09
C ALA A 194 20.34 9.66 -9.31
N GLU A 195 21.03 9.30 -8.23
CA GLU A 195 22.23 8.46 -8.26
C GLU A 195 21.94 7.08 -8.87
N LEU A 196 20.92 6.38 -8.36
CA LEU A 196 20.55 5.05 -8.84
C LEU A 196 20.04 5.05 -10.29
N THR A 197 19.28 6.07 -10.67
CA THR A 197 18.79 6.23 -12.05
C THR A 197 19.98 6.40 -13.01
N THR A 198 20.97 7.20 -12.63
CA THR A 198 22.20 7.40 -13.40
C THR A 198 23.02 6.11 -13.47
N GLN A 199 23.29 5.48 -12.31
CA GLN A 199 24.11 4.28 -12.18
C GLN A 199 23.56 3.09 -12.98
N HIS A 200 22.23 2.94 -13.03
CA HIS A 200 21.58 1.81 -13.69
C HIS A 200 20.99 2.13 -15.06
N HIS A 201 21.17 3.36 -15.56
CA HIS A 201 20.62 3.86 -16.82
C HIS A 201 19.10 3.68 -16.91
N LEU A 202 18.39 4.04 -15.84
CA LEU A 202 16.94 4.03 -15.79
C LEU A 202 16.39 5.32 -16.42
N LYS A 203 15.20 5.25 -17.03
CA LYS A 203 14.52 6.44 -17.54
C LYS A 203 13.97 7.29 -16.39
N PRO A 204 13.71 8.60 -16.59
CA PRO A 204 12.98 9.40 -15.62
C PRO A 204 11.65 8.74 -15.23
N GLY A 205 11.37 8.68 -13.92
CA GLY A 205 10.18 8.03 -13.38
C GLY A 205 10.22 6.50 -13.32
N ALA A 206 11.28 5.85 -13.80
CA ALA A 206 11.36 4.39 -13.83
C ALA A 206 11.70 3.75 -12.47
N LEU A 207 12.21 4.51 -11.51
CA LEU A 207 12.44 4.06 -10.14
C LEU A 207 11.48 4.80 -9.21
N MET A 208 10.62 4.07 -8.51
CA MET A 208 9.74 4.65 -7.49
C MET A 208 9.85 3.91 -6.16
N VAL A 209 9.77 4.67 -5.07
CA VAL A 209 9.67 4.15 -3.71
C VAL A 209 8.24 4.33 -3.22
N VAL A 210 7.60 3.25 -2.82
CA VAL A 210 6.24 3.19 -2.30
C VAL A 210 6.33 2.94 -0.80
N SER A 211 5.98 3.94 -0.01
CA SER A 211 5.95 3.79 1.44
C SER A 211 4.74 2.94 1.83
N SER A 212 4.94 1.88 2.62
CA SER A 212 3.84 1.10 3.20
C SER A 212 2.94 1.96 4.10
N HIS A 213 3.49 3.10 4.56
CA HIS A 213 2.86 4.05 5.42
C HIS A 213 2.51 3.45 6.79
N THR A 214 3.39 2.59 7.29
CA THR A 214 3.38 2.15 8.69
C THR A 214 3.79 3.32 9.58
N HIS A 215 2.96 3.64 10.58
CA HIS A 215 3.31 4.60 11.63
C HIS A 215 4.23 3.99 12.69
N SER A 216 4.70 2.77 12.51
CA SER A 216 5.53 2.01 13.47
C SER A 216 6.94 1.77 12.92
N ALA A 217 7.45 2.69 12.10
CA ALA A 217 8.81 2.69 11.55
C ALA A 217 9.55 4.00 11.87
N PRO A 218 10.88 4.05 11.72
CA PRO A 218 11.67 5.19 12.20
C PRO A 218 11.37 6.52 11.50
N VAL A 219 11.58 7.62 12.23
CA VAL A 219 11.71 8.96 11.65
C VAL A 219 12.95 9.00 10.75
N LEU A 220 12.81 9.60 9.57
CA LEU A 220 13.91 9.83 8.63
C LEU A 220 14.31 11.29 8.60
N GLU A 221 15.55 11.56 8.19
CA GLU A 221 16.00 12.93 7.96
C GLU A 221 15.09 13.67 6.96
N ASN A 222 14.85 14.95 7.22
CA ASN A 222 14.07 15.84 6.37
C ASN A 222 12.61 15.39 6.13
N THR A 223 12.03 14.55 6.99
CA THR A 223 10.62 14.17 6.97
C THR A 223 9.87 14.81 8.13
N LEU A 224 8.58 15.12 7.96
CA LEU A 224 7.71 15.67 9.01
C LEU A 224 8.38 16.78 9.84
N THR A 225 9.02 17.75 9.16
CA THR A 225 10.03 18.66 9.73
C THR A 225 9.55 19.53 10.89
N SER A 226 8.24 19.70 11.04
CA SER A 226 7.66 20.47 12.15
C SER A 226 7.09 19.60 13.26
N MET A 227 7.02 18.27 13.10
CA MET A 227 6.32 17.34 14.01
C MET A 227 7.11 16.97 15.26
N TYR A 228 8.45 16.92 15.22
CA TYR A 228 9.24 16.40 16.32
C TYR A 228 10.06 17.48 17.02
N ASN A 229 10.26 17.30 18.32
CA ASN A 229 11.20 18.08 19.12
C ASN A 229 12.30 17.13 19.60
N LEU A 230 13.27 16.90 18.72
CA LEU A 230 14.32 15.89 18.88
C LEU A 230 15.47 16.46 19.73
N SER A 231 16.07 15.62 20.59
CA SER A 231 17.36 15.96 21.20
C SER A 231 18.50 15.75 20.18
N PRO A 232 19.69 16.35 20.40
CA PRO A 232 20.84 16.11 19.51
C PRO A 232 21.22 14.62 19.35
N ALA A 233 21.01 13.82 20.40
CA ALA A 233 21.26 12.38 20.35
C ALA A 233 20.22 11.65 19.47
N ASP A 234 18.95 12.10 19.52
CA ASP A 234 17.90 11.55 18.66
C ASP A 234 18.17 11.89 17.18
N GLU A 235 18.59 13.13 16.90
CA GLU A 235 18.97 13.57 15.55
C GLU A 235 20.14 12.74 15.00
N GLU A 236 21.17 12.47 15.81
CA GLU A 236 22.31 11.64 15.41
C GLU A 236 21.88 10.19 15.10
N GLN A 237 20.98 9.62 15.90
CA GLN A 237 20.45 8.27 15.67
C GLN A 237 19.64 8.21 14.38
N ILE A 238 18.79 9.21 14.12
CA ILE A 238 18.03 9.34 12.87
C ILE A 238 18.95 9.52 11.67
N HIS A 239 20.03 10.30 11.80
CA HIS A 239 21.03 10.47 10.75
C HIS A 239 21.72 9.14 10.39
N LYS A 240 22.18 8.39 11.39
CA LYS A 240 22.80 7.06 11.20
C LYS A 240 21.84 6.09 10.51
N TYR A 241 20.60 6.02 10.97
CA TYR A 241 19.58 5.16 10.37
C TYR A 241 19.24 5.60 8.93
N SER A 242 19.15 6.90 8.68
CA SER A 242 18.89 7.46 7.35
C SER A 242 19.99 7.10 6.34
N ALA A 243 21.27 7.16 6.75
CA ALA A 243 22.40 6.73 5.93
C ALA A 243 22.37 5.21 5.66
N PHE A 244 22.08 4.41 6.69
CA PHE A 244 21.90 2.96 6.57
C PHE A 244 20.77 2.61 5.58
N LEU A 245 19.61 3.27 5.68
CA LEU A 245 18.49 3.04 4.79
C LEU A 245 18.82 3.41 3.34
N LYS A 246 19.50 4.54 3.09
CA LYS A 246 19.97 4.91 1.74
C LYS A 246 20.89 3.86 1.13
N SER A 247 21.80 3.31 1.94
CA SER A 247 22.66 2.20 1.50
C SER A 247 21.83 0.95 1.15
N LYS A 248 20.85 0.58 1.98
CA LYS A 248 19.97 -0.57 1.70
C LYS A 248 19.06 -0.37 0.49
N LEU A 249 18.62 0.85 0.23
CA LEU A 249 17.91 1.22 -0.99
C LEU A 249 18.77 0.99 -2.24
N ALA A 250 20.04 1.39 -2.22
CA ALA A 250 20.95 1.14 -3.34
C ALA A 250 21.21 -0.35 -3.55
N GLU A 251 21.48 -1.09 -2.47
CA GLU A 251 21.70 -2.54 -2.52
C GLU A 251 20.49 -3.29 -3.09
N VAL A 252 19.28 -2.97 -2.62
CA VAL A 252 18.06 -3.71 -3.01
C VAL A 252 17.70 -3.44 -4.47
N VAL A 253 17.82 -2.19 -4.94
CA VAL A 253 17.57 -1.81 -6.35
C VAL A 253 18.56 -2.49 -7.28
N GLY A 254 19.86 -2.38 -6.98
CA GLY A 254 20.90 -3.00 -7.81
C GLY A 254 20.76 -4.52 -7.89
N ALA A 255 20.45 -5.17 -6.78
CA ALA A 255 20.24 -6.63 -6.74
C ALA A 255 18.97 -7.07 -7.47
N ALA A 256 17.87 -6.31 -7.39
CA ALA A 256 16.65 -6.64 -8.15
C ALA A 256 16.88 -6.52 -9.66
N LEU A 257 17.61 -5.49 -10.12
CA LEU A 257 17.99 -5.36 -11.53
C LEU A 257 18.91 -6.49 -12.00
N ALA A 258 19.82 -6.96 -11.14
CA ALA A 258 20.70 -8.10 -11.43
C ALA A 258 19.96 -9.45 -11.46
N ASP A 259 18.78 -9.56 -10.82
CA ASP A 259 17.96 -10.77 -10.76
C ASP A 259 16.88 -10.86 -11.86
N LEU A 260 16.91 -9.96 -12.86
CA LEU A 260 15.98 -9.98 -14.00
C LEU A 260 16.04 -11.34 -14.73
N LYS A 261 14.93 -12.07 -14.69
CA LYS A 261 14.76 -13.38 -15.34
C LYS A 261 13.34 -13.50 -15.91
N PRO A 262 13.12 -14.22 -17.02
CA PRO A 262 11.79 -14.43 -17.59
C PRO A 262 10.76 -14.93 -16.57
N ALA A 263 9.57 -14.36 -16.58
CA ALA A 263 8.48 -14.70 -15.68
C ALA A 263 7.12 -14.67 -16.38
N ARG A 264 6.19 -15.51 -15.90
CA ARG A 264 4.76 -15.42 -16.23
C ARG A 264 4.06 -14.56 -15.18
N LEU A 265 3.29 -13.58 -15.66
CA LEU A 265 2.51 -12.68 -14.83
C LEU A 265 1.02 -13.01 -14.93
N GLU A 266 0.33 -12.96 -13.80
CA GLU A 266 -1.12 -13.08 -13.73
C GLU A 266 -1.69 -12.11 -12.69
N HIS A 267 -2.74 -11.38 -13.07
CA HIS A 267 -3.39 -10.37 -12.25
C HIS A 267 -4.81 -10.78 -11.84
N GLY A 268 -5.21 -10.38 -10.64
CA GLY A 268 -6.57 -10.53 -10.14
C GLY A 268 -6.87 -9.54 -9.02
N VAL A 269 -8.14 -9.41 -8.66
CA VAL A 269 -8.59 -8.49 -7.61
C VAL A 269 -9.43 -9.24 -6.59
N GLY A 270 -8.98 -9.23 -5.34
CA GLY A 270 -9.68 -9.75 -4.17
C GLY A 270 -10.39 -8.62 -3.42
N ARG A 271 -10.78 -8.89 -2.18
CA ARG A 271 -11.46 -7.92 -1.33
C ARG A 271 -11.14 -8.15 0.15
N ALA A 272 -10.86 -7.07 0.86
CA ALA A 272 -10.76 -7.02 2.32
C ALA A 272 -11.52 -5.77 2.81
N THR A 273 -12.07 -5.80 4.01
CA THR A 273 -13.10 -4.83 4.46
C THR A 273 -12.74 -4.06 5.73
N PHE A 274 -11.54 -4.26 6.27
CA PHE A 274 -11.11 -3.55 7.49
C PHE A 274 -10.76 -2.08 7.28
N ALA A 275 -10.54 -1.61 6.05
CA ALA A 275 -10.43 -0.18 5.79
C ALA A 275 -11.76 0.53 6.09
N MET A 276 -11.70 1.61 6.85
CA MET A 276 -12.84 2.40 7.30
C MET A 276 -12.54 3.88 7.05
N ASN A 277 -13.48 4.60 6.43
CA ASN A 277 -13.30 6.03 6.24
C ASN A 277 -13.24 6.71 7.61
N ARG A 278 -12.31 7.65 7.78
CA ARG A 278 -12.02 8.25 9.09
C ARG A 278 -12.65 9.62 9.33
N ARG A 279 -13.46 10.11 8.38
CA ARG A 279 -14.00 11.48 8.36
C ARG A 279 -15.45 11.48 8.86
N VAL A 280 -15.67 11.95 10.09
CA VAL A 280 -17.02 12.05 10.68
C VAL A 280 -17.51 13.50 10.64
N TYR A 281 -18.72 13.69 10.10
CA TYR A 281 -19.32 15.01 9.93
C TYR A 281 -20.08 15.45 11.18
N ASN A 282 -19.65 16.57 11.77
CA ASN A 282 -20.25 17.19 12.96
C ASN A 282 -20.65 18.64 12.64
N GLY A 283 -21.79 18.80 11.97
CA GLY A 283 -22.19 20.09 11.39
C GLY A 283 -21.23 20.49 10.28
N ASP A 284 -20.67 21.70 10.37
CA ASP A 284 -19.70 22.23 9.40
C ASP A 284 -18.25 21.77 9.66
N LYS A 285 -18.03 20.88 10.64
CA LYS A 285 -16.71 20.35 10.99
C LYS A 285 -16.58 18.88 10.60
N VAL A 286 -15.35 18.48 10.29
CA VAL A 286 -14.98 17.08 10.09
C VAL A 286 -13.96 16.69 11.14
N ASP A 287 -14.32 15.72 11.97
CA ASP A 287 -13.48 15.16 13.02
C ASP A 287 -13.03 13.75 12.66
N PHE A 288 -12.00 13.26 13.36
CA PHE A 288 -11.59 11.86 13.28
C PHE A 288 -12.60 10.94 13.97
N GLY A 289 -13.01 9.89 13.28
CA GLY A 289 -13.82 8.81 13.83
C GLY A 289 -14.11 7.75 12.77
N GLU A 290 -14.83 6.70 13.11
CA GLU A 290 -15.23 5.71 12.12
C GLU A 290 -16.49 6.18 11.37
N ASN A 291 -16.39 6.28 10.04
CA ASN A 291 -17.49 6.63 9.16
C ASN A 291 -17.82 5.48 8.20
N PRO A 292 -18.78 4.59 8.55
CA PRO A 292 -19.17 3.46 7.70
C PRO A 292 -19.87 3.89 6.41
N ASP A 293 -20.42 5.11 6.35
CA ASP A 293 -21.07 5.67 5.16
C ASP A 293 -20.08 6.43 4.24
N GLY A 294 -18.84 6.62 4.71
CA GLY A 294 -17.79 7.31 3.97
C GLY A 294 -17.24 6.46 2.81
N PRO A 295 -16.67 7.11 1.78
CA PRO A 295 -16.08 6.37 0.67
C PRO A 295 -14.87 5.56 1.15
N VAL A 296 -14.82 4.29 0.76
CA VAL A 296 -13.67 3.41 0.94
C VAL A 296 -13.39 2.66 -0.36
N ASP A 297 -12.14 2.23 -0.53
CA ASP A 297 -11.72 1.29 -1.55
C ASP A 297 -11.25 -0.02 -0.89
N TRP A 298 -12.03 -1.08 -1.10
CA TRP A 298 -11.84 -2.39 -0.47
C TRP A 298 -11.21 -3.42 -1.41
N ASP A 299 -10.84 -3.01 -2.62
CA ASP A 299 -10.22 -3.92 -3.57
C ASP A 299 -8.81 -4.30 -3.12
N VAL A 300 -8.46 -5.57 -3.30
CA VAL A 300 -7.13 -6.10 -3.05
C VAL A 300 -6.53 -6.54 -4.39
N PRO A 301 -5.86 -5.65 -5.13
CA PRO A 301 -5.17 -6.04 -6.36
C PRO A 301 -4.02 -7.00 -6.04
N VAL A 302 -3.82 -8.01 -6.89
CA VAL A 302 -2.81 -9.06 -6.72
C VAL A 302 -2.14 -9.35 -8.07
N LEU A 303 -0.80 -9.36 -8.08
CA LEU A 303 0.00 -9.83 -9.22
C LEU A 303 0.83 -11.04 -8.78
N LYS A 304 0.60 -12.18 -9.42
CA LYS A 304 1.36 -13.41 -9.25
C LYS A 304 2.50 -13.44 -10.26
N VAL A 305 3.73 -13.59 -9.79
CA VAL A 305 4.94 -13.73 -10.61
C VAL A 305 5.44 -15.16 -10.52
N THR A 306 5.36 -15.89 -11.62
CA THR A 306 5.80 -17.29 -11.70
C THR A 306 7.08 -17.40 -12.52
N GLY A 307 8.12 -18.05 -11.99
CA GLY A 307 9.36 -18.31 -12.73
C GLY A 307 9.22 -19.40 -13.80
N ALA A 308 10.26 -19.58 -14.62
CA ALA A 308 10.30 -20.60 -15.67
C ALA A 308 10.16 -22.05 -15.14
N ASN A 309 10.50 -22.29 -13.87
CA ASN A 309 10.33 -23.58 -13.20
C ASN A 309 8.90 -23.84 -12.69
N GLY A 310 7.96 -22.92 -12.92
CA GLY A 310 6.58 -23.01 -12.45
C GLY A 310 6.36 -22.59 -10.98
N ALA A 311 7.42 -22.27 -10.24
CA ALA A 311 7.31 -21.79 -8.86
C ALA A 311 6.93 -20.30 -8.82
N ILE A 312 6.12 -19.93 -7.82
CA ILE A 312 5.81 -18.53 -7.54
C ILE A 312 7.06 -17.88 -6.94
N ARG A 313 7.63 -16.89 -7.63
CA ARG A 313 8.79 -16.11 -7.16
C ARG A 313 8.37 -14.89 -6.34
N ALA A 314 7.28 -14.24 -6.75
CA ALA A 314 6.74 -13.10 -6.02
C ALA A 314 5.21 -13.02 -6.09
N ILE A 315 4.65 -12.41 -5.06
CA ILE A 315 3.24 -12.07 -4.94
C ILE A 315 3.20 -10.58 -4.60
N LEU A 316 2.85 -9.73 -5.56
CA LEU A 316 2.57 -8.33 -5.24
C LEU A 316 1.11 -8.21 -4.84
N PHE A 317 0.82 -7.37 -3.86
CA PHE A 317 -0.53 -7.08 -3.43
C PHE A 317 -0.65 -5.64 -2.93
N GLY A 318 -1.86 -5.08 -2.94
CA GLY A 318 -2.09 -3.72 -2.47
C GLY A 318 -3.37 -3.58 -1.67
N TYR A 319 -3.48 -2.48 -0.94
CA TYR A 319 -4.68 -2.10 -0.20
C TYR A 319 -4.72 -0.59 0.05
N ALA A 320 -5.89 0.03 -0.04
CA ALA A 320 -6.05 1.48 0.10
C ALA A 320 -6.39 1.86 1.55
N CYS A 321 -5.42 1.75 2.45
CA CYS A 321 -5.61 2.00 3.88
C CYS A 321 -4.29 2.44 4.55
N HIS A 322 -4.35 3.37 5.50
CA HIS A 322 -3.19 3.73 6.33
C HIS A 322 -2.63 2.55 7.14
N GLY A 323 -1.31 2.44 7.27
CA GLY A 323 -0.62 1.49 8.16
C GLY A 323 -0.66 1.93 9.62
N THR A 324 -1.87 1.90 10.20
CA THR A 324 -2.14 2.50 11.51
C THR A 324 -3.01 1.62 12.41
N SER A 325 -2.93 0.30 12.26
CA SER A 325 -3.64 -0.63 13.14
C SER A 325 -3.10 -0.54 14.56
N ILE A 326 -1.81 -0.24 14.68
CA ILE A 326 -1.13 -0.05 15.94
C ILE A 326 -1.28 1.41 16.39
N ALA A 327 -1.85 1.59 17.57
CA ALA A 327 -1.90 2.84 18.31
C ALA A 327 -1.93 2.51 19.82
N GLY A 328 -2.45 3.39 20.68
CA GLY A 328 -2.82 3.03 22.05
C GLY A 328 -1.69 2.45 22.91
N ASP A 329 -1.87 1.23 23.41
CA ASP A 329 -0.92 0.60 24.35
C ASP A 329 0.39 0.14 23.66
N ASP A 330 0.35 -0.08 22.34
CA ASP A 330 1.49 -0.54 21.53
C ASP A 330 2.17 0.62 20.77
N PHE A 331 1.95 1.87 21.21
CA PHE A 331 2.32 3.10 20.49
C PHE A 331 3.81 3.27 20.19
N TYR A 332 4.69 2.59 20.93
CA TYR A 332 6.16 2.67 20.84
C TYR A 332 6.81 1.38 20.31
N ILE A 333 6.08 0.57 19.54
CA ILE A 333 6.63 -0.65 18.91
C ILE A 333 7.08 -0.40 17.47
N ILE A 334 8.21 -1.00 17.09
CA ILE A 334 8.62 -1.12 15.69
C ILE A 334 7.87 -2.28 15.03
N SER A 335 7.18 -1.98 13.93
CA SER A 335 6.39 -2.97 13.18
C SER A 335 6.10 -2.47 11.76
N GLY A 336 6.02 -3.40 10.80
CA GLY A 336 5.47 -3.13 9.47
C GLY A 336 3.94 -3.21 9.42
N ASP A 337 3.26 -3.19 10.57
CA ASP A 337 1.81 -3.23 10.73
C ASP A 337 1.17 -4.43 9.99
N TYR A 338 -0.08 -4.31 9.54
CA TYR A 338 -0.79 -5.38 8.82
C TYR A 338 -0.06 -5.81 7.54
N MET A 339 0.75 -4.94 6.94
CA MET A 339 1.52 -5.24 5.73
C MET A 339 2.61 -6.30 6.01
N ALA A 340 3.34 -6.17 7.12
CA ALA A 340 4.31 -7.19 7.54
C ALA A 340 3.64 -8.52 7.86
N HIS A 341 2.56 -8.52 8.64
CA HIS A 341 1.84 -9.75 8.95
C HIS A 341 1.23 -10.41 7.72
N THR A 342 0.72 -9.63 6.76
CA THR A 342 0.23 -10.17 5.48
C THR A 342 1.34 -10.90 4.73
N ARG A 343 2.53 -10.29 4.60
CA ARG A 343 3.68 -10.92 3.95
C ARG A 343 4.08 -12.22 4.66
N GLN A 344 4.21 -12.19 5.98
CA GLN A 344 4.56 -13.37 6.77
C GLN A 344 3.59 -14.53 6.53
N HIS A 345 2.28 -14.27 6.50
CA HIS A 345 1.27 -15.30 6.22
C HIS A 345 1.38 -15.84 4.79
N LEU A 346 1.58 -14.97 3.79
CA LEU A 346 1.72 -15.37 2.39
C LEU A 346 3.00 -16.18 2.14
N GLU A 347 4.14 -15.73 2.68
CA GLU A 347 5.44 -16.41 2.50
C GLU A 347 5.49 -17.75 3.23
N ALA A 348 4.78 -17.88 4.37
CA ALA A 348 4.58 -19.16 5.03
C ALA A 348 3.68 -20.11 4.21
N HIS A 349 2.64 -19.59 3.55
CA HIS A 349 1.71 -20.40 2.75
C HIS A 349 2.25 -20.76 1.35
N TYR A 350 3.11 -19.90 0.78
CA TYR A 350 3.75 -20.08 -0.52
C TYR A 350 5.28 -20.06 -0.36
N PRO A 351 5.90 -21.15 0.14
CA PRO A 351 7.34 -21.20 0.40
C PRO A 351 8.16 -20.86 -0.85
N GLY A 352 9.12 -19.94 -0.68
CA GLY A 352 10.00 -19.47 -1.75
C GLY A 352 9.47 -18.28 -2.55
N ALA A 353 8.22 -17.87 -2.34
CA ALA A 353 7.71 -16.60 -2.87
C ALA A 353 8.12 -15.43 -1.96
N THR A 354 8.40 -14.27 -2.55
CA THR A 354 8.50 -12.99 -1.83
C THR A 354 7.20 -12.22 -1.97
N ALA A 355 6.58 -11.85 -0.85
CA ALA A 355 5.35 -11.06 -0.85
C ALA A 355 5.70 -9.56 -0.77
N VAL A 356 5.21 -8.75 -1.72
CA VAL A 356 5.55 -7.32 -1.85
C VAL A 356 4.28 -6.47 -1.77
N TYR A 357 4.25 -5.52 -0.84
CA TYR A 357 3.09 -4.66 -0.63
C TYR A 357 3.22 -3.33 -1.39
N LEU A 358 2.13 -2.85 -1.98
CA LEU A 358 2.06 -1.53 -2.62
C LEU A 358 0.82 -0.78 -2.10
N THR A 359 1.03 0.34 -1.42
CA THR A 359 -0.06 1.12 -0.80
C THR A 359 -0.97 1.75 -1.84
N GLY A 360 -2.28 1.59 -1.67
CA GLY A 360 -3.29 2.21 -2.53
C GLY A 360 -3.66 3.64 -2.09
N MET A 361 -4.41 4.34 -2.94
CA MET A 361 -4.91 5.69 -2.64
C MET A 361 -6.12 5.60 -1.69
N GLY A 362 -5.86 5.77 -0.40
CA GLY A 362 -6.85 5.66 0.68
C GLY A 362 -6.44 6.44 1.93
N ALA A 363 -5.84 7.62 1.76
CA ALA A 363 -5.30 8.41 2.86
C ALA A 363 -6.35 8.85 3.90
N ASP A 364 -7.62 8.92 3.53
CA ASP A 364 -8.75 9.18 4.42
C ASP A 364 -9.39 7.89 5.00
N SER A 365 -8.70 6.75 4.90
CA SER A 365 -9.13 5.46 5.46
C SER A 365 -8.11 4.91 6.47
N ASN A 366 -8.61 4.53 7.63
CA ASN A 366 -7.88 3.85 8.70
C ASN A 366 -8.36 2.40 8.84
N PRO A 367 -7.55 1.49 9.41
CA PRO A 367 -8.03 0.17 9.77
C PRO A 367 -9.03 0.24 10.93
N SER A 368 -10.04 -0.64 10.94
CA SER A 368 -11.05 -0.77 11.99
C SER A 368 -11.30 -2.25 12.33
N PRO A 369 -11.24 -2.66 13.61
CA PRO A 369 -10.80 -1.85 14.76
C PRO A 369 -9.30 -1.52 14.68
N ARG A 370 -8.82 -0.63 15.55
CA ARG A 370 -7.41 -0.28 15.67
C ARG A 370 -7.07 0.09 17.11
N GLY A 371 -5.79 0.01 17.46
CA GLY A 371 -5.29 0.38 18.78
C GLY A 371 -4.29 -0.60 19.35
N THR A 372 -4.16 -1.80 18.78
CA THR A 372 -3.27 -2.84 19.32
C THR A 372 -2.51 -3.56 18.21
N LEU A 373 -1.40 -4.19 18.59
CA LEU A 373 -0.67 -5.13 17.76
C LEU A 373 -1.54 -6.33 17.33
N LEU A 374 -2.50 -6.73 18.16
CA LEU A 374 -3.45 -7.78 17.79
C LEU A 374 -4.33 -7.37 16.59
N ASP A 375 -4.72 -6.09 16.51
CA ASP A 375 -5.48 -5.59 15.37
C ASP A 375 -4.63 -5.63 14.09
N ALA A 376 -3.35 -5.25 14.17
CA ALA A 376 -2.42 -5.40 13.04
C ALA A 376 -2.33 -6.87 12.54
N LYS A 377 -2.24 -7.82 13.48
CA LYS A 377 -2.20 -9.26 13.17
C LYS A 377 -3.50 -9.76 12.53
N ARG A 378 -4.65 -9.29 13.03
CA ARG A 378 -5.98 -9.62 12.46
C ARG A 378 -6.13 -9.11 11.03
N HIS A 379 -5.79 -7.85 10.80
CA HIS A 379 -5.87 -7.23 9.48
C HIS A 379 -4.90 -7.88 8.50
N GLY A 380 -3.70 -8.22 8.97
CA GLY A 380 -2.72 -8.97 8.17
C GLY A 380 -3.22 -10.35 7.75
N LEU A 381 -3.91 -11.06 8.63
CA LEU A 381 -4.54 -12.34 8.31
C LEU A 381 -5.71 -12.18 7.32
N GLU A 382 -6.57 -11.18 7.51
CA GLU A 382 -7.67 -10.89 6.58
C GLU A 382 -7.15 -10.58 5.18
N LEU A 383 -6.16 -9.70 5.07
CA LEU A 383 -5.57 -9.33 3.80
C LEU A 383 -4.84 -10.51 3.14
N ALA A 384 -4.10 -11.32 3.90
CA ALA A 384 -3.47 -12.54 3.39
C ALA A 384 -4.51 -13.54 2.86
N GLY A 385 -5.64 -13.70 3.57
CA GLY A 385 -6.75 -14.53 3.12
C GLY A 385 -7.37 -14.03 1.81
N ALA A 386 -7.54 -12.71 1.68
CA ALA A 386 -8.02 -12.10 0.44
C ALA A 386 -7.07 -12.37 -0.74
N VAL A 387 -5.75 -12.24 -0.53
CA VAL A 387 -4.73 -12.52 -1.55
C VAL A 387 -4.70 -14.00 -1.91
N ALA A 388 -4.65 -14.91 -0.92
CA ALA A 388 -4.65 -16.35 -1.14
C ALA A 388 -5.92 -16.81 -1.89
N GLY A 389 -7.08 -16.21 -1.58
CA GLY A 389 -8.33 -16.43 -2.30
C GLY A 389 -8.21 -16.10 -3.80
N VAL A 390 -7.54 -15.00 -4.15
CA VAL A 390 -7.27 -14.65 -5.56
C VAL A 390 -6.32 -15.65 -6.22
N LEU A 391 -5.25 -16.05 -5.52
CA LEU A 391 -4.26 -17.00 -6.05
C LEU A 391 -4.84 -18.41 -6.27
N SER A 392 -5.91 -18.77 -5.54
CA SER A 392 -6.57 -20.08 -5.61
C SER A 392 -7.55 -20.27 -6.77
N ARG A 393 -7.77 -19.24 -7.60
CA ARG A 393 -8.71 -19.26 -8.74
C ARG A 393 -8.01 -18.84 -10.04
N PRO A 394 -8.63 -19.07 -11.22
CA PRO A 394 -8.10 -18.56 -12.48
C PRO A 394 -7.90 -17.04 -12.43
N MET A 395 -6.70 -16.60 -12.79
CA MET A 395 -6.31 -15.19 -12.85
C MET A 395 -6.12 -14.76 -14.31
N ARG A 396 -6.13 -13.46 -14.56
CA ARG A 396 -5.92 -12.92 -15.91
C ARG A 396 -4.43 -12.94 -16.24
N PRO A 397 -3.98 -13.62 -17.31
CA PRO A 397 -2.60 -13.51 -17.77
C PRO A 397 -2.26 -12.06 -18.13
N VAL A 398 -1.05 -11.61 -17.78
CA VAL A 398 -0.54 -10.28 -18.13
C VAL A 398 0.66 -10.48 -19.05
N GLN A 399 0.57 -10.01 -20.29
CA GLN A 399 1.55 -10.29 -21.34
C GLN A 399 1.66 -9.11 -22.30
N GLY A 400 2.81 -8.94 -22.95
CA GLY A 400 3.00 -7.89 -23.95
C GLY A 400 4.07 -6.89 -23.52
N LEU A 401 4.05 -5.71 -24.15
CA LEU A 401 5.06 -4.69 -23.95
C LEU A 401 4.89 -3.99 -22.60
N LEU A 402 6.02 -3.73 -21.95
CA LEU A 402 6.13 -2.81 -20.82
C LEU A 402 6.26 -1.39 -21.39
N LYS A 403 5.47 -0.46 -20.89
CA LYS A 403 5.49 0.97 -21.27
C LYS A 403 5.42 1.84 -20.02
N LEU A 404 6.16 2.94 -20.03
CA LEU A 404 6.22 3.90 -18.93
C LEU A 404 5.95 5.31 -19.46
N ALA A 405 5.07 6.03 -18.77
CA ALA A 405 4.96 7.47 -18.88
C ALA A 405 5.08 8.10 -17.49
N TYR A 406 5.85 9.18 -17.39
CA TYR A 406 6.09 9.94 -16.16
C TYR A 406 5.85 11.44 -16.38
N ALA A 407 5.38 12.13 -15.35
CA ALA A 407 5.24 13.58 -15.31
C ALA A 407 5.30 14.08 -13.85
N GLU A 408 5.54 15.38 -13.67
CA GLU A 408 5.35 16.08 -12.40
C GLU A 408 4.23 17.10 -12.56
N ALA A 409 3.23 17.06 -11.68
CA ALA A 409 2.15 18.03 -11.64
C ALA A 409 2.46 19.15 -10.64
N GLU A 410 2.24 20.41 -11.02
CA GLU A 410 2.33 21.53 -10.09
C GLU A 410 0.99 21.80 -9.41
N LEU A 411 0.96 21.64 -8.10
CA LEU A 411 -0.23 21.79 -7.26
C LEU A 411 -0.13 23.09 -6.46
N PRO A 412 -0.84 24.16 -6.86
CA PRO A 412 -0.71 25.46 -6.22
C PRO A 412 -1.34 25.47 -4.81
N PHE A 413 -0.67 26.14 -3.89
CA PHE A 413 -1.19 26.48 -2.57
C PHE A 413 -1.97 27.80 -2.60
N ALA A 414 -2.81 27.99 -1.59
CA ALA A 414 -3.26 29.33 -1.24
C ALA A 414 -2.06 30.18 -0.81
N ASP A 415 -2.19 31.50 -0.96
CA ASP A 415 -1.10 32.40 -0.60
C ASP A 415 -0.85 32.32 0.92
N PRO A 416 0.41 32.28 1.36
CA PRO A 416 0.74 32.24 2.78
C PRO A 416 0.31 33.54 3.47
N PRO A 417 0.12 33.53 4.80
CA PRO A 417 -0.20 34.75 5.54
C PRO A 417 0.92 35.80 5.42
N PRO A 418 0.60 37.08 5.65
CA PRO A 418 1.59 38.15 5.62
C PRO A 418 2.66 37.97 6.70
N ARG A 419 3.84 38.59 6.49
CA ARG A 419 5.02 38.40 7.33
C ARG A 419 4.77 38.68 8.81
N ASP A 420 3.98 39.70 9.15
CA ASP A 420 3.61 40.05 10.52
C ASP A 420 2.87 38.91 11.24
N GLN A 421 1.98 38.21 10.54
CA GLN A 421 1.31 37.03 11.08
C GLN A 421 2.28 35.86 11.23
N ILE A 422 3.22 35.66 10.29
CA ILE A 422 4.27 34.63 10.43
C ILE A 422 5.18 34.93 11.64
N GLU A 423 5.53 36.20 11.89
CA GLU A 423 6.29 36.64 13.06
C GLU A 423 5.54 36.50 14.38
N LYS A 424 4.19 36.50 14.34
CA LYS A 424 3.34 36.18 15.49
C LYS A 424 3.29 34.68 15.72
N ASP A 425 3.09 33.89 14.67
CA ASP A 425 3.03 32.42 14.73
C ASP A 425 4.37 31.84 15.24
N SER A 426 5.51 32.45 14.91
CA SER A 426 6.83 32.03 15.41
C SER A 426 7.02 32.25 16.92
N ARG A 427 6.06 32.89 17.59
CA ARG A 427 6.02 33.07 19.05
C ARG A 427 4.87 32.30 19.69
N SER A 428 4.19 31.44 18.93
CA SER A 428 3.11 30.59 19.44
C SER A 428 3.59 29.61 20.51
N ASP A 429 2.75 29.36 21.50
CA ASP A 429 2.96 28.29 22.49
C ASP A 429 2.85 26.90 21.85
N ASP A 430 2.04 26.77 20.79
CA ASP A 430 1.95 25.56 19.97
C ASP A 430 3.26 25.37 19.18
N VAL A 431 3.97 24.28 19.51
CA VAL A 431 5.27 23.96 18.91
C VAL A 431 5.19 23.74 17.40
N TYR A 432 4.09 23.18 16.88
CA TYR A 432 3.95 22.90 15.45
C TYR A 432 3.74 24.21 14.67
N ILE A 433 2.92 25.12 15.21
CA ILE A 433 2.71 26.46 14.63
C ILE A 433 4.03 27.22 14.62
N ARG A 434 4.71 27.23 15.77
CA ARG A 434 6.00 27.90 15.95
C ARG A 434 7.07 27.37 14.99
N ASN A 435 7.20 26.05 14.87
CA ASN A 435 8.21 25.41 14.02
C ASN A 435 7.99 25.74 12.54
N ARG A 436 6.75 25.59 12.04
CA ARG A 436 6.38 25.98 10.67
C ARG A 436 6.71 27.44 10.39
N ALA A 437 6.28 28.34 11.28
CA ALA A 437 6.48 29.77 11.10
C ALA A 437 7.96 30.15 11.14
N THR A 438 8.74 29.56 12.04
CA THR A 438 10.20 29.75 12.11
C THR A 438 10.87 29.32 10.81
N GLY A 439 10.46 28.20 10.22
CA GLY A 439 10.93 27.77 8.89
C GLY A 439 10.64 28.78 7.79
N TYR A 440 9.47 29.41 7.79
CA TYR A 440 9.10 30.44 6.81
C TYR A 440 9.90 31.74 7.00
N LEU A 441 10.09 32.20 8.23
CA LEU A 441 10.91 33.39 8.51
C LEU A 441 12.35 33.19 8.05
N LYS A 442 12.94 32.02 8.33
CA LYS A 442 14.29 31.69 7.87
C LYS A 442 14.45 31.86 6.35
N ARG A 443 13.45 31.41 5.58
CA ARG A 443 13.43 31.57 4.11
C ARG A 443 13.30 33.03 3.69
N LEU A 444 12.36 33.76 4.29
CA LEU A 444 12.17 35.19 4.01
C LEU A 444 13.42 36.00 4.32
N ASP A 445 14.08 35.73 5.44
CA ASP A 445 15.31 36.42 5.86
C ASP A 445 16.50 36.06 4.98
N ALA A 446 16.51 34.85 4.40
CA ALA A 446 17.47 34.45 3.37
C ALA A 446 17.15 35.00 1.96
N GLY A 447 16.04 35.72 1.78
CA GLY A 447 15.59 36.22 0.48
C GLY A 447 15.03 35.13 -0.45
N GLU A 448 14.71 33.96 0.08
CA GLU A 448 14.14 32.84 -0.67
C GLU A 448 12.62 33.00 -0.84
N PRO A 449 12.06 32.64 -2.00
CA PRO A 449 10.61 32.64 -2.18
C PRO A 449 9.95 31.62 -1.25
N LEU A 450 8.75 31.95 -0.74
CA LEU A 450 7.92 30.99 0.00
C LEU A 450 7.33 29.92 -0.95
N PRO A 451 6.98 28.71 -0.45
CA PRO A 451 6.32 27.69 -1.26
C PRO A 451 4.99 28.21 -1.85
N ALA A 452 4.93 28.31 -3.17
CA ALA A 452 3.69 28.67 -3.89
C ALA A 452 2.97 27.44 -4.45
N SER A 453 3.69 26.34 -4.66
CA SER A 453 3.15 25.08 -5.18
C SER A 453 3.95 23.88 -4.67
N LEU A 454 3.35 22.71 -4.79
CA LEU A 454 3.98 21.41 -4.63
C LEU A 454 4.14 20.76 -6.00
N LYS A 455 5.31 20.21 -6.30
CA LYS A 455 5.48 19.30 -7.43
C LYS A 455 5.14 17.89 -6.98
N LEU A 456 4.25 17.22 -7.71
CA LEU A 456 3.82 15.87 -7.40
C LEU A 456 4.19 14.91 -8.53
N PRO A 457 5.04 13.90 -8.30
CA PRO A 457 5.37 12.91 -9.31
C PRO A 457 4.18 11.98 -9.60
N LEU A 458 3.99 11.68 -10.88
CA LEU A 458 2.92 10.85 -11.41
C LEU A 458 3.46 9.90 -12.47
N ALA A 459 2.99 8.65 -12.48
CA ALA A 459 3.33 7.70 -13.53
C ALA A 459 2.18 6.79 -13.92
N ALA A 460 2.20 6.38 -15.19
CA ALA A 460 1.45 5.24 -15.68
C ALA A 460 2.45 4.20 -16.18
N ILE A 461 2.33 2.96 -15.70
CA ILE A 461 3.13 1.82 -16.15
C ILE A 461 2.18 0.76 -16.68
N ARG A 462 2.20 0.53 -17.98
CA ARG A 462 1.33 -0.43 -18.64
C ARG A 462 2.10 -1.68 -19.01
N ILE A 463 1.50 -2.83 -18.74
CA ILE A 463 2.00 -4.13 -19.18
C ILE A 463 0.92 -4.78 -20.05
N GLY A 464 1.17 -4.83 -21.36
CA GLY A 464 0.17 -5.33 -22.30
C GLY A 464 -1.09 -4.48 -22.32
N ASP A 465 -2.25 -5.12 -22.39
CA ASP A 465 -3.56 -4.48 -22.23
C ASP A 465 -4.28 -4.89 -20.93
N GLU A 466 -3.63 -5.74 -20.13
CA GLU A 466 -4.27 -6.45 -19.03
C GLU A 466 -4.01 -5.84 -17.65
N LEU A 467 -3.00 -4.98 -17.53
CA LEU A 467 -2.64 -4.31 -16.27
C LEU A 467 -1.98 -2.95 -16.52
N THR A 468 -2.48 -1.93 -15.85
CA THR A 468 -1.83 -0.62 -15.80
C THR A 468 -1.67 -0.16 -14.35
N PHE A 469 -0.45 0.04 -13.88
CA PHE A 469 -0.22 0.75 -12.62
C PHE A 469 -0.38 2.25 -12.84
N VAL A 470 -1.12 2.92 -11.97
CA VAL A 470 -1.23 4.38 -11.92
C VAL A 470 -0.71 4.82 -10.56
N ALA A 471 0.44 5.47 -10.56
CA ALA A 471 1.16 5.84 -9.35
C ALA A 471 1.15 7.36 -9.15
N MET A 472 0.94 7.78 -7.91
CA MET A 472 0.96 9.18 -7.48
C MET A 472 1.73 9.31 -6.17
N GLY A 473 2.50 10.38 -6.05
CA GLY A 473 3.13 10.76 -4.78
C GLY A 473 2.14 11.39 -3.81
N GLY A 474 2.52 11.44 -2.53
CA GLY A 474 1.68 11.98 -1.46
C GLY A 474 0.68 10.98 -0.88
N GLU A 475 -0.06 11.46 0.12
CA GLU A 475 -1.14 10.68 0.74
C GLU A 475 -2.45 10.97 0.00
N ASP A 476 -2.72 10.16 -1.01
CA ASP A 476 -3.87 10.35 -1.89
C ASP A 476 -5.17 9.83 -1.27
N VAL A 477 -6.17 10.70 -1.21
CA VAL A 477 -7.49 10.33 -0.69
C VAL A 477 -8.24 9.41 -1.65
N VAL A 478 -9.19 8.64 -1.12
CA VAL A 478 -9.90 7.57 -1.83
C VAL A 478 -10.68 8.04 -3.07
N ASP A 479 -11.04 9.32 -3.16
CA ASP A 479 -11.70 9.89 -4.34
C ASP A 479 -10.89 9.64 -5.62
N TYR A 480 -9.55 9.76 -5.54
CA TYR A 480 -8.67 9.50 -6.68
C TYR A 480 -8.72 8.04 -7.12
N SER A 481 -8.64 7.09 -6.17
CA SER A 481 -8.78 5.67 -6.50
C SER A 481 -10.10 5.39 -7.23
N LYS A 482 -11.23 5.78 -6.62
CA LYS A 482 -12.56 5.51 -7.17
C LYS A 482 -12.77 6.16 -8.53
N ARG A 483 -12.24 7.38 -8.70
CA ARG A 483 -12.35 8.13 -9.95
C ARG A 483 -11.52 7.49 -11.06
N PHE A 484 -10.25 7.17 -10.81
CA PHE A 484 -9.38 6.56 -11.81
C PHE A 484 -9.80 5.13 -12.17
N LYS A 485 -10.27 4.33 -11.20
CA LYS A 485 -10.90 3.02 -11.49
C LYS A 485 -12.07 3.14 -12.45
N ARG A 486 -12.87 4.20 -12.32
CA ARG A 486 -14.03 4.45 -13.19
C ARG A 486 -13.61 4.93 -14.58
N ILE A 487 -12.73 5.93 -14.65
CA ILE A 487 -12.30 6.54 -15.93
C ILE A 487 -11.50 5.54 -16.76
N PHE A 488 -10.64 4.74 -16.14
CA PHE A 488 -9.71 3.84 -16.80
C PHE A 488 -10.10 2.36 -16.65
N ALA A 489 -11.38 2.05 -16.40
CA ALA A 489 -11.84 0.69 -16.12
C ALA A 489 -11.39 -0.35 -17.18
N ALA A 490 -11.30 0.07 -18.45
CA ALA A 490 -10.87 -0.76 -19.57
C ALA A 490 -9.37 -1.12 -19.55
N ASP A 491 -8.56 -0.38 -18.79
CA ASP A 491 -7.10 -0.55 -18.70
C ASP A 491 -6.65 -1.30 -17.45
N HIS A 492 -7.63 -1.80 -16.67
CA HIS A 492 -7.40 -2.55 -15.44
C HIS A 492 -6.42 -1.85 -14.49
N PRO A 493 -6.79 -0.65 -13.99
CA PRO A 493 -5.87 0.18 -13.25
C PRO A 493 -5.62 -0.41 -11.86
N TRP A 494 -4.34 -0.53 -11.49
CA TRP A 494 -3.89 -0.70 -10.12
C TRP A 494 -3.38 0.65 -9.61
N LEU A 495 -4.08 1.20 -8.64
CA LEU A 495 -3.84 2.54 -8.13
C LEU A 495 -2.84 2.44 -6.96
N ILE A 496 -1.73 3.15 -7.09
CA ILE A 496 -0.65 3.20 -6.09
C ILE A 496 -0.55 4.65 -5.60
N GLY A 497 -0.74 4.86 -4.31
CA GLY A 497 -0.43 6.14 -3.66
C GLY A 497 0.92 6.05 -2.96
N TYR A 498 1.32 7.12 -2.27
CA TYR A 498 2.57 7.14 -1.48
C TYR A 498 3.82 6.79 -2.30
N ALA A 499 3.78 6.99 -3.62
CA ALA A 499 4.81 6.60 -4.56
C ALA A 499 5.82 7.73 -4.81
N TYR A 500 7.08 7.37 -5.06
CA TYR A 500 8.23 8.28 -5.15
C TYR A 500 8.55 9.00 -3.83
N GLU A 501 7.63 9.84 -3.36
CA GLU A 501 7.77 10.70 -2.18
C GLU A 501 6.40 11.04 -1.60
N VAL A 502 6.38 11.37 -0.31
CA VAL A 502 5.16 11.71 0.44
C VAL A 502 5.32 13.13 0.99
N PRO A 503 5.02 14.17 0.17
CA PRO A 503 5.20 15.56 0.58
C PRO A 503 4.12 16.06 1.54
N CYS A 504 2.89 15.52 1.44
CA CYS A 504 1.74 15.76 2.32
C CYS A 504 0.52 14.97 1.81
N TYR A 505 -0.63 15.16 2.47
CA TYR A 505 -1.95 14.76 1.96
C TYR A 505 -2.29 15.46 0.66
N ILE A 506 -2.86 14.70 -0.28
CA ILE A 506 -3.38 15.21 -1.55
C ILE A 506 -4.91 15.13 -1.50
N PRO A 507 -5.60 16.23 -1.14
CA PRO A 507 -7.04 16.21 -0.99
C PRO A 507 -7.76 16.30 -2.35
N SER A 508 -8.99 15.79 -2.40
CA SER A 508 -9.92 15.99 -3.51
C SER A 508 -10.66 17.33 -3.36
N VAL A 509 -11.38 17.79 -4.40
CA VAL A 509 -12.23 19.00 -4.28
C VAL A 509 -13.30 18.82 -3.20
N ARG A 510 -13.80 17.59 -3.02
CA ARG A 510 -14.73 17.25 -1.94
C ARG A 510 -14.09 17.53 -0.59
N ILE A 511 -12.92 16.96 -0.32
CA ILE A 511 -12.24 17.10 0.97
C ILE A 511 -11.75 18.54 1.20
N LEU A 512 -11.33 19.27 0.17
CA LEU A 512 -11.00 20.70 0.28
C LEU A 512 -12.20 21.55 0.70
N LYS A 513 -13.41 21.24 0.22
CA LYS A 513 -14.64 21.95 0.60
C LYS A 513 -15.10 21.59 2.01
N GLU A 514 -14.97 20.32 2.39
CA GLU A 514 -15.33 19.82 3.72
C GLU A 514 -14.36 20.31 4.81
N GLY A 515 -13.09 20.53 4.47
CA GLY A 515 -12.05 20.87 5.43
C GLY A 515 -11.59 19.66 6.26
N GLY A 516 -11.18 19.90 7.50
CA GLY A 516 -10.69 18.85 8.41
C GLY A 516 -9.24 18.48 8.17
N TYR A 517 -8.85 17.27 8.61
CA TYR A 517 -7.44 16.91 8.76
C TYR A 517 -6.65 16.94 7.44
N GLU A 518 -7.08 16.16 6.45
CA GLU A 518 -6.36 15.96 5.18
C GLU A 518 -6.25 17.25 4.35
N ALA A 519 -7.21 18.17 4.47
CA ALA A 519 -7.23 19.42 3.69
C ALA A 519 -6.56 20.61 4.39
N GLN A 520 -6.59 20.65 5.73
CA GLN A 520 -6.30 21.88 6.48
C GLN A 520 -5.24 21.65 7.55
N SER A 521 -5.53 20.84 8.57
CA SER A 521 -4.69 20.81 9.77
C SER A 521 -3.43 19.95 9.64
N SER A 522 -3.36 19.00 8.72
CA SER A 522 -2.19 18.11 8.56
C SER A 522 -0.96 18.82 7.99
N LEU A 523 -1.15 19.84 7.15
CA LEU A 523 -0.08 20.55 6.43
C LEU A 523 0.97 21.19 7.36
N ILE A 524 0.58 21.48 8.61
CA ILE A 524 1.47 22.03 9.62
C ILE A 524 2.66 21.13 9.89
N TYR A 525 2.48 19.81 9.87
CA TYR A 525 3.54 18.84 10.18
C TYR A 525 4.61 18.76 9.08
N TYR A 526 4.21 19.06 7.85
CA TYR A 526 5.09 19.19 6.69
C TYR A 526 5.71 20.59 6.58
N GLY A 527 5.43 21.48 7.53
CA GLY A 527 5.90 22.86 7.51
C GLY A 527 5.24 23.71 6.43
N ILE A 528 3.99 23.43 6.06
CA ILE A 528 3.24 24.14 5.01
C ILE A 528 2.06 24.90 5.63
N TYR A 529 1.78 26.13 5.16
CA TYR A 529 0.60 26.88 5.60
C TYR A 529 -0.68 26.36 4.93
N GLY A 530 -0.64 26.12 3.62
CA GLY A 530 -1.79 25.64 2.87
C GLY A 530 -3.01 26.58 2.97
N PRO A 531 -4.21 26.06 2.67
CA PRO A 531 -4.48 24.78 2.01
C PRO A 531 -4.01 24.79 0.55
N PHE A 532 -4.24 23.70 -0.19
CA PHE A 532 -4.18 23.73 -1.65
C PHE A 532 -5.30 24.60 -2.25
N ARG A 533 -5.07 25.16 -3.44
CA ARG A 533 -6.16 25.77 -4.23
C ARG A 533 -7.10 24.68 -4.74
N ALA A 534 -8.40 25.00 -4.86
CA ALA A 534 -9.43 24.03 -5.27
C ALA A 534 -9.22 23.39 -6.66
N GLY A 535 -8.36 23.94 -7.52
CA GLY A 535 -8.10 23.42 -8.87
C GLY A 535 -7.23 22.15 -8.95
N ILE A 536 -6.59 21.72 -7.85
CA ILE A 536 -5.58 20.65 -7.90
C ILE A 536 -6.10 19.31 -8.45
N GLU A 537 -7.33 18.93 -8.13
CA GLU A 537 -7.90 17.66 -8.61
C GLU A 537 -8.05 17.66 -10.13
N GLY A 538 -8.41 18.80 -10.73
CA GLY A 538 -8.51 18.93 -12.19
C GLY A 538 -7.16 18.82 -12.89
N ILE A 539 -6.11 19.39 -12.28
CA ILE A 539 -4.72 19.28 -12.77
C ILE A 539 -4.30 17.82 -12.76
N LEU A 540 -4.50 17.12 -11.63
CA LEU A 540 -4.10 15.72 -11.47
C LEU A 540 -4.85 14.80 -12.44
N VAL A 541 -6.17 14.95 -12.56
CA VAL A 541 -6.98 14.11 -13.48
C VAL A 541 -6.55 14.32 -14.92
N LYS A 542 -6.29 15.57 -15.32
CA LYS A 542 -5.77 15.87 -16.66
C LYS A 542 -4.43 15.19 -16.88
N GLN A 543 -3.48 15.38 -15.95
CA GLN A 543 -2.12 14.84 -16.09
C GLN A 543 -2.09 13.31 -16.13
N VAL A 544 -2.88 12.64 -15.28
CA VAL A 544 -3.04 11.18 -15.30
C VAL A 544 -3.68 10.71 -16.60
N THR A 545 -4.67 11.42 -17.13
CA THR A 545 -5.27 11.07 -18.44
C THR A 545 -4.24 11.15 -19.57
N GLU A 546 -3.44 12.22 -19.60
CA GLU A 546 -2.33 12.36 -20.58
C GLU A 546 -1.28 11.23 -20.42
N LEU A 547 -0.98 10.80 -19.20
CA LEU A 547 -0.09 9.66 -18.94
C LEU A 547 -0.68 8.35 -19.48
N MET A 548 -1.96 8.09 -19.22
CA MET A 548 -2.67 6.91 -19.70
C MET A 548 -2.71 6.86 -21.23
N ASP A 549 -2.96 7.99 -21.89
CA ASP A 549 -2.98 8.08 -23.35
C ASP A 549 -1.59 7.84 -23.95
N ARG A 550 -0.51 8.29 -23.30
CA ARG A 550 0.85 7.99 -23.74
C ARG A 550 1.15 6.48 -23.69
N VAL A 551 0.84 5.81 -22.58
CA VAL A 551 1.13 4.36 -22.48
C VAL A 551 0.21 3.49 -23.35
N ARG A 552 -0.98 3.97 -23.73
CA ARG A 552 -1.83 3.29 -24.72
C ARG A 552 -1.25 3.37 -26.13
N ASN A 553 -0.72 4.54 -26.52
CA ASN A 553 -0.34 4.84 -27.90
C ASN A 553 1.15 4.62 -28.24
N GLN A 554 2.01 4.41 -27.24
CA GLN A 554 3.46 4.19 -27.42
C GLN A 554 3.83 2.86 -28.05
#